data_AF-A0A7J2Z0Q1-F1
#
_entry.id   AF-A0A7J2Z0Q1-F1
#
_cell.length_a   1.000
_cell.length_b   1.000
_cell.length_c   1.000
_cell.angle_alpha   90.00
_cell.angle_beta   90.00
_cell.angle_gamma   90.00
#
_symmetry.space_group_name_H-M   'P 1'
#
loop_
_entity.id
_entity.type
_entity.pdbx_description
1 polymer ?
#
loop_
_entity_poly.entity_id
_entity_poly.type
_entity_poly.pdbx_seq_one_letter_code
_entity_poly.pdbx_strand_id
1 'polypeptide(L)'
;MGNMRKYIDSKTSYAFRICKSDSLFRKGKKGQIAFETIIIVGFIFLLLIPLLFLLFNRSISIQDELRTIQIERSVSTIVSSVNTVGSLGPNNSMVIEITFPDGIKNVSLGKDDNREINIILSSSIGDIHIVKMTNFNISSSIDPQELLKSGKYKLKISYPDFPNANITIEKV
;
A
#
# COMPACT_ATOMS: atom_id res chain seq x y z
N MET A 1 -59.22 -8.69 -87.49
CA MET A 1 -59.18 -8.40 -86.04
C MET A 1 -58.71 -9.65 -85.31
N GLY A 2 -57.54 -9.64 -84.68
CA GLY A 2 -57.13 -10.76 -83.84
C GLY A 2 -55.64 -10.82 -83.55
N ASN A 3 -55.31 -10.78 -82.25
CA ASN A 3 -54.08 -11.25 -81.62
C ASN A 3 -52.79 -10.43 -81.79
N MET A 4 -52.74 -9.30 -81.08
CA MET A 4 -51.47 -8.69 -80.67
C MET A 4 -51.56 -8.09 -79.25
N ARG A 5 -51.92 -8.92 -78.25
CA ARG A 5 -52.03 -8.50 -76.82
C ARG A 5 -51.56 -9.59 -75.83
N LYS A 6 -50.49 -10.33 -76.12
CA LYS A 6 -49.95 -11.35 -75.20
C LYS A 6 -48.42 -11.33 -75.09
N TYR A 7 -47.80 -10.15 -74.98
CA TYR A 7 -46.33 -10.07 -74.84
C TYR A 7 -45.81 -9.12 -73.75
N ILE A 8 -46.68 -8.59 -72.87
CA ILE A 8 -46.27 -7.59 -71.87
C ILE A 8 -46.23 -8.17 -70.42
N ASP A 9 -46.74 -9.37 -70.17
CA ASP A 9 -47.04 -9.80 -68.78
C ASP A 9 -46.10 -10.86 -68.17
N SER A 10 -44.92 -11.14 -68.75
CA SER A 10 -43.99 -12.13 -68.17
C SER A 10 -42.68 -11.55 -67.61
N LYS A 11 -42.40 -10.26 -67.81
CA LYS A 11 -41.13 -9.66 -67.35
C LYS A 11 -41.18 -9.02 -65.95
N THR A 12 -42.35 -8.82 -65.37
CA THR A 12 -42.50 -8.21 -64.03
C THR A 12 -42.31 -9.19 -62.87
N SER A 13 -42.34 -10.50 -63.11
CA SER A 13 -42.27 -11.52 -62.04
C SER A 13 -40.85 -11.84 -61.55
N TYR A 14 -39.82 -11.56 -62.36
CA TYR A 14 -38.42 -11.83 -61.97
C TYR A 14 -37.80 -10.72 -61.10
N ALA A 15 -38.31 -9.49 -61.18
CA ALA A 15 -37.80 -8.37 -60.39
C ALA A 15 -38.14 -8.50 -58.88
N PHE A 16 -39.25 -9.15 -58.54
CA PHE A 16 -39.69 -9.26 -57.14
C PHE A 16 -38.94 -10.33 -56.35
N ARG A 17 -38.32 -11.32 -57.01
CA ARG A 17 -37.54 -12.39 -56.33
C ARG A 17 -36.13 -11.97 -55.92
N ILE A 18 -35.54 -10.98 -56.58
CA ILE A 18 -34.18 -10.52 -56.24
C ILE A 18 -34.18 -9.70 -54.94
N CYS A 19 -35.27 -8.96 -54.66
CA CYS A 19 -35.32 -8.07 -53.50
C CYS A 19 -35.46 -8.78 -52.13
N LYS A 20 -35.85 -10.07 -52.10
CA LYS A 20 -36.03 -10.81 -50.83
C LYS A 20 -34.73 -11.45 -50.33
N SER A 21 -33.76 -11.69 -51.23
CA SER A 21 -32.48 -12.34 -50.93
C SER A 21 -31.53 -11.47 -50.10
N ASP A 22 -31.55 -10.14 -50.31
CA ASP A 22 -30.66 -9.21 -49.60
C ASP A 22 -31.01 -9.03 -48.11
N SER A 23 -32.26 -9.32 -47.74
CA SER A 23 -32.73 -9.25 -46.34
C SER A 23 -32.15 -10.38 -45.46
N LEU A 24 -31.78 -11.51 -46.08
CA LEU A 24 -31.19 -12.66 -45.39
C LEU A 24 -29.69 -12.46 -45.12
N PHE A 25 -28.95 -11.86 -46.07
CA PHE A 25 -27.52 -11.61 -45.92
C PHE A 25 -27.20 -10.48 -44.92
N ARG A 26 -28.12 -9.53 -44.70
CA ARG A 26 -27.96 -8.47 -43.69
C ARG A 26 -28.11 -8.96 -42.24
N LYS A 27 -28.74 -10.11 -41.98
CA LYS A 27 -28.91 -10.63 -40.62
C LYS A 27 -27.62 -11.19 -40.01
N GLY A 28 -26.71 -11.75 -40.83
CA GLY A 28 -25.43 -12.29 -40.35
C GLY A 28 -24.45 -11.21 -39.85
N LYS A 29 -24.47 -10.02 -40.46
CA LYS A 29 -23.50 -8.95 -40.14
C LYS A 29 -23.64 -8.43 -38.70
N LYS A 30 -24.86 -8.39 -38.16
CA LYS A 30 -25.10 -7.93 -36.77
C LYS A 30 -24.52 -8.91 -35.74
N GLY A 31 -24.59 -10.21 -36.01
CA GLY A 31 -24.02 -11.24 -35.13
C GLY A 31 -22.50 -11.22 -35.13
N GLN A 32 -21.87 -11.07 -36.30
CA GLN A 32 -20.42 -10.96 -36.42
C GLN A 32 -19.87 -9.74 -35.66
N ILE A 33 -20.49 -8.56 -35.82
CA ILE A 33 -20.05 -7.34 -35.13
C ILE A 33 -20.16 -7.50 -33.61
N ALA A 34 -21.24 -8.09 -33.11
CA ALA A 34 -21.40 -8.36 -31.68
C ALA A 34 -20.30 -9.31 -31.17
N PHE A 35 -19.97 -10.35 -31.93
CA PHE A 35 -18.92 -11.29 -31.57
C PHE A 35 -17.52 -10.65 -31.56
N GLU A 36 -17.18 -9.87 -32.59
CA GLU A 36 -15.93 -9.10 -32.64
C GLU A 36 -15.83 -8.14 -31.44
N THR A 37 -16.92 -7.47 -31.09
CA THR A 37 -16.96 -6.56 -29.93
C THR A 37 -16.72 -7.32 -28.62
N ILE A 38 -17.34 -8.49 -28.43
CA ILE A 38 -17.13 -9.32 -27.25
C ILE A 38 -15.67 -9.78 -27.15
N ILE A 39 -15.05 -10.18 -28.27
CA ILE A 39 -13.64 -10.57 -28.30
C ILE A 39 -12.73 -9.39 -27.92
N ILE A 40 -12.96 -8.21 -28.50
CA ILE A 40 -12.16 -7.01 -28.21
C ILE A 40 -12.28 -6.65 -26.73
N VAL A 41 -13.49 -6.64 -26.19
CA VAL A 41 -13.73 -6.36 -24.77
C VAL A 41 -13.06 -7.41 -23.88
N GLY A 42 -13.16 -8.69 -24.23
CA GLY A 42 -12.47 -9.77 -23.52
C GLY A 42 -10.96 -9.60 -23.52
N PHE A 43 -10.37 -9.18 -24.65
CA PHE A 43 -8.95 -8.91 -24.76
C PHE A 43 -8.51 -7.71 -23.91
N ILE A 44 -9.33 -6.65 -23.85
CA ILE A 44 -9.08 -5.51 -22.96
C ILE A 44 -9.06 -5.96 -21.50
N PHE A 45 -10.02 -6.78 -21.07
CA PHE A 45 -10.03 -7.31 -19.71
C PHE A 45 -8.82 -8.22 -19.42
N LEU A 46 -8.41 -9.03 -20.40
CA LEU A 46 -7.22 -9.88 -20.27
C LEU A 46 -5.96 -9.05 -20.04
N LEU A 47 -5.81 -7.92 -20.74
CA LEU A 47 -4.69 -6.98 -20.54
C LEU A 47 -4.78 -6.22 -19.20
N LEU A 48 -5.97 -6.07 -18.63
CA LEU A 48 -6.18 -5.33 -17.38
C LEU A 48 -5.74 -6.15 -16.15
N ILE A 49 -5.81 -7.48 -16.20
CA ILE A 49 -5.41 -8.37 -15.10
C ILE A 49 -3.95 -8.15 -14.64
N PRO A 50 -2.92 -8.21 -15.51
CA PRO A 50 -1.54 -8.00 -15.07
C PRO A 50 -1.28 -6.58 -14.57
N LEU A 51 -2.00 -5.59 -15.11
CA LEU A 51 -1.90 -4.20 -14.64
C LEU A 51 -2.41 -4.04 -13.21
N LEU A 52 -3.57 -4.64 -12.90
CA LEU A 52 -4.10 -4.65 -11.52
C LEU A 52 -3.14 -5.37 -10.58
N PHE A 53 -2.58 -6.50 -11.00
CA PHE A 53 -1.61 -7.24 -10.20
C PHE A 53 -0.40 -6.38 -9.81
N LEU A 54 0.18 -5.65 -10.76
CA LEU A 54 1.29 -4.72 -10.49
C LEU A 54 0.88 -3.59 -9.52
N LEU A 55 -0.32 -3.05 -9.71
CA LEU A 55 -0.84 -1.97 -8.85
C LEU A 55 -1.02 -2.43 -7.40
N PHE A 56 -1.57 -3.63 -7.19
CA PHE A 56 -1.73 -4.19 -5.85
C PHE A 56 -0.39 -4.41 -5.15
N ASN A 57 0.59 -4.99 -5.84
CA ASN A 57 1.93 -5.19 -5.27
C ASN A 57 2.60 -3.87 -4.92
N ARG A 58 2.48 -2.85 -5.79
CA ARG A 58 3.03 -1.52 -5.52
C ARG A 58 2.38 -0.86 -4.30
N SER A 59 1.07 -1.03 -4.14
CA SER A 59 0.35 -0.47 -3.00
C SER A 59 0.85 -1.03 -1.67
N ILE A 60 1.16 -2.33 -1.61
CA ILE A 60 1.69 -2.98 -0.40
C ILE A 60 3.08 -2.42 -0.06
N SER A 61 3.99 -2.32 -1.05
CA SER A 61 5.32 -1.77 -0.82
C SER A 61 5.31 -0.32 -0.33
N ILE A 62 4.39 0.51 -0.85
CA ILE A 62 4.25 1.90 -0.40
C ILE A 62 3.80 1.96 1.07
N GLN A 63 2.89 1.09 1.50
CA GLN A 63 2.46 1.05 2.90
C GLN A 63 3.63 0.69 3.84
N ASP A 64 4.45 -0.29 3.46
CA ASP A 64 5.63 -0.68 4.24
C ASP A 64 6.69 0.43 4.30
N GLU A 65 6.89 1.17 3.21
CA GLU A 65 7.78 2.32 3.17
C GLU A 65 7.31 3.43 4.10
N LEU A 66 6.02 3.76 4.09
CA LEU A 66 5.44 4.78 4.98
C LEU A 66 5.57 4.39 6.46
N ARG A 67 5.33 3.13 6.80
CA ARG A 67 5.52 2.61 8.17
C ARG A 67 6.98 2.71 8.60
N THR A 68 7.92 2.33 7.74
CA THR A 68 9.36 2.44 7.99
C THR A 68 9.76 3.90 8.26
N ILE A 69 9.36 4.84 7.40
CA ILE A 69 9.64 6.27 7.58
C ILE A 69 9.06 6.79 8.90
N GLN A 70 7.87 6.36 9.27
CA GLN A 70 7.23 6.77 10.52
C GLN A 70 8.03 6.27 11.75
N ILE A 71 8.47 5.00 11.74
CA ILE A 71 9.30 4.46 12.83
C ILE A 71 10.65 5.16 12.87
N GLU A 72 11.31 5.37 11.73
CA GLU A 72 12.60 6.06 11.68
C GLU A 72 12.51 7.47 12.29
N ARG A 73 11.43 8.20 12.01
CA ARG A 73 11.18 9.52 12.61
C ARG A 73 10.96 9.42 14.12
N SER A 74 10.16 8.44 14.57
CA SER A 74 9.92 8.21 16.01
C SER A 74 11.21 7.85 16.74
N VAL A 75 12.01 6.91 16.23
CA VAL A 75 13.31 6.52 16.81
C VAL A 75 14.28 7.69 16.81
N SER A 76 14.37 8.44 15.71
CA SER A 76 15.24 9.61 15.63
C SER A 76 14.84 10.68 16.66
N THR A 77 13.54 10.87 16.89
CA THR A 77 13.02 11.77 17.92
C THR A 77 13.43 11.31 19.32
N ILE A 78 13.35 10.01 19.63
CA ILE A 78 13.81 9.44 20.90
C ILE A 78 15.32 9.70 21.06
N VAL A 79 16.14 9.36 20.06
CA VAL A 79 17.60 9.54 20.10
C VAL A 79 17.98 11.01 20.31
N SER A 80 17.38 11.92 19.55
CA SER A 80 17.62 13.36 19.71
C SER A 80 17.22 13.86 21.09
N SER A 81 16.13 13.35 21.66
CA SER A 81 15.66 13.75 22.99
C SER A 81 16.54 13.19 24.10
N VAL A 82 16.98 11.94 23.99
CA VAL A 82 17.98 11.34 24.90
C VAL A 82 19.28 12.14 24.86
N ASN A 83 19.79 12.46 23.66
CA ASN A 83 21.02 13.24 23.53
C ASN A 83 20.86 14.67 24.07
N THR A 84 19.69 15.28 23.91
CA THR A 84 19.37 16.60 24.45
C THR A 84 19.35 16.57 25.98
N VAL A 85 18.56 15.67 26.58
CA VAL A 85 18.47 15.51 28.04
C VAL A 85 19.83 15.14 28.65
N GLY A 86 20.57 14.24 28.01
CA GLY A 86 21.94 13.89 28.41
C GLY A 86 22.90 15.08 28.41
N SER A 87 22.80 15.94 27.40
CA SER A 87 23.66 17.13 27.26
C SER A 87 23.28 18.25 28.23
N LEU A 88 22.01 18.35 28.62
CA LEU A 88 21.55 19.28 29.67
C LEU A 88 22.06 18.88 31.06
N GLY A 89 22.33 17.59 31.27
CA GLY A 89 22.85 17.04 32.52
C GLY A 89 21.76 16.54 33.49
N PRO A 90 22.16 16.15 34.71
CA PRO A 90 21.26 15.54 35.70
C PRO A 90 20.10 16.45 36.11
N ASN A 91 19.04 15.84 36.64
CA ASN A 91 17.80 16.50 37.07
C ASN A 91 16.99 17.17 35.96
N ASN A 92 17.33 16.91 34.69
CA ASN A 92 16.56 17.34 33.55
C ASN A 92 15.66 16.20 33.04
N SER A 93 14.49 16.57 32.55
CA SER A 93 13.59 15.62 31.87
C SER A 93 12.87 16.30 30.70
N MET A 94 12.47 15.49 29.73
CA MET A 94 11.72 15.91 28.56
C MET A 94 10.61 14.90 28.28
N VAL A 95 9.41 15.39 27.97
CA VAL A 95 8.29 14.56 27.52
C VAL A 95 8.13 14.71 26.02
N ILE A 96 8.10 13.59 25.31
CA ILE A 96 7.90 13.55 23.86
C ILE A 96 6.68 12.70 23.52
N GLU A 97 5.99 13.07 22.44
CA GLU A 97 4.93 12.25 21.84
C GLU A 97 5.50 11.61 20.57
N ILE A 98 5.46 10.28 20.52
CA ILE A 98 5.84 9.50 19.34
C ILE A 98 4.64 8.71 18.84
N THR A 99 4.64 8.37 17.56
CA THR A 99 3.60 7.51 16.99
C THR A 99 4.24 6.28 16.40
N PHE A 100 3.78 5.11 16.87
CA PHE A 100 4.18 3.83 16.31
C PHE A 100 3.10 3.31 15.36
N PRO A 101 3.48 2.92 14.13
CA PRO A 101 2.58 2.21 13.24
C PRO A 101 2.36 0.78 13.74
N ASP A 102 1.47 0.07 13.06
CA ASP A 102 1.29 -1.36 13.22
C ASP A 102 2.46 -2.17 12.65
N GLY A 103 2.53 -3.45 13.02
CA GLY A 103 3.52 -4.38 12.48
C GLY A 103 4.87 -4.39 13.22
N ILE A 104 4.99 -3.73 14.36
CA ILE A 104 6.18 -3.83 15.20
C ILE A 104 6.23 -5.23 15.86
N LYS A 105 7.31 -5.96 15.62
CA LYS A 105 7.56 -7.29 16.20
C LYS A 105 8.34 -7.23 17.50
N ASN A 106 9.31 -6.33 17.58
CA ASN A 106 10.18 -6.19 18.74
C ASN A 106 10.65 -4.74 18.90
N VAL A 107 10.80 -4.32 20.15
CA VAL A 107 11.38 -3.04 20.54
C VAL A 107 12.41 -3.31 21.64
N SER A 108 13.68 -3.02 21.36
CA SER A 108 14.79 -3.13 22.29
C SER A 108 15.34 -1.72 22.54
N LEU A 109 15.23 -1.26 23.78
CA LEU A 109 15.73 0.05 24.22
C LEU A 109 16.82 -0.18 25.27
N GLY A 110 18.08 -0.15 24.87
CA GLY A 110 19.19 -0.28 25.81
C GLY A 110 19.37 -1.69 26.40
N LYS A 111 18.77 -2.73 25.81
CA LYS A 111 18.78 -4.10 26.38
C LYS A 111 20.01 -4.91 25.98
N ASP A 112 20.38 -4.84 24.70
CA ASP A 112 21.52 -5.59 24.14
C ASP A 112 22.82 -4.76 24.26
N ASP A 113 22.74 -3.48 23.90
CA ASP A 113 23.74 -2.44 24.18
C ASP A 113 22.99 -1.27 24.82
N ASN A 114 23.52 -0.75 25.94
CA ASN A 114 22.96 0.38 26.68
C ASN A 114 22.89 1.67 25.84
N ARG A 115 23.43 1.73 24.63
CA ARG A 115 23.32 2.89 23.72
C ARG A 115 22.51 2.60 22.46
N GLU A 116 21.99 1.40 22.33
CA GLU A 116 21.29 0.97 21.12
C GLU A 116 19.78 1.02 21.29
N ILE A 117 19.11 1.59 20.31
CA ILE A 117 17.67 1.49 20.10
C ILE A 117 17.47 0.67 18.84
N ASN A 118 16.86 -0.50 18.98
CA ASN A 118 16.60 -1.44 17.89
C ASN A 118 15.11 -1.79 17.82
N ILE A 119 14.50 -1.50 16.69
CA ILE A 119 13.10 -1.83 16.41
C ILE A 119 13.02 -2.76 15.20
N ILE A 120 12.30 -3.86 15.36
CA ILE A 120 12.05 -4.83 14.30
C ILE A 120 10.61 -4.65 13.80
N LEU A 121 10.47 -4.26 12.54
CA LEU A 121 9.19 -4.10 11.84
C LEU A 121 8.97 -5.28 10.89
N SER A 122 7.77 -5.86 10.90
CA SER A 122 7.35 -6.84 9.90
C SER A 122 6.89 -6.13 8.62
N SER A 123 7.55 -6.42 7.49
CA SER A 123 7.13 -6.00 6.15
C SER A 123 6.68 -7.21 5.32
N SER A 124 6.00 -6.95 4.21
CA SER A 124 5.63 -7.93 3.19
C SER A 124 6.80 -8.72 2.60
N ILE A 125 8.02 -8.17 2.62
CA ILE A 125 9.24 -8.81 2.06
C ILE A 125 10.07 -9.51 3.15
N GLY A 126 9.84 -9.17 4.43
CA GLY A 126 10.60 -9.70 5.56
C GLY A 126 10.69 -8.70 6.71
N ASP A 127 11.61 -8.95 7.63
CA ASP A 127 11.79 -8.10 8.81
C ASP A 127 12.78 -6.98 8.52
N ILE A 128 12.38 -5.75 8.87
CA ILE A 128 13.18 -4.54 8.72
C ILE A 128 13.71 -4.17 10.11
N HIS A 129 15.03 -4.09 10.23
CA HIS A 129 15.71 -3.71 11.47
C HIS A 129 16.08 -2.22 11.42
N ILE A 130 15.52 -1.44 12.33
CA ILE A 130 15.80 -0.02 12.47
C ILE A 130 16.64 0.15 13.74
N VAL A 131 17.94 0.36 13.55
CA VAL A 131 18.92 0.50 14.62
C VAL A 131 19.46 1.92 14.67
N LYS A 132 19.44 2.56 15.84
CA LYS A 132 20.06 3.87 16.08
C LYS A 132 20.81 3.89 17.40
N MET A 133 21.91 4.63 17.44
CA MET A 133 22.77 4.78 18.62
C MET A 133 22.55 6.12 19.31
N THR A 134 22.62 6.13 20.64
CA THR A 134 22.62 7.32 21.49
C THR A 134 24.04 7.63 22.00
N ASN A 135 24.31 8.89 22.33
CA ASN A 135 25.60 9.29 22.90
C ASN A 135 25.73 8.93 24.40
N PHE A 136 24.59 8.71 25.05
CA PHE A 136 24.47 8.41 26.46
C PHE A 136 23.85 7.03 26.67
N ASN A 137 24.18 6.39 27.78
CA ASN A 137 23.58 5.12 28.16
C ASN A 137 22.10 5.34 28.53
N ILE A 138 21.24 4.48 28.01
CA ILE A 138 19.80 4.46 28.24
C ILE A 138 19.39 3.22 29.04
N SER A 139 18.36 3.35 29.84
CA SER A 139 17.61 2.25 30.45
C SER A 139 16.12 2.48 30.24
N SER A 140 15.38 1.41 29.95
CA SER A 140 13.93 1.47 29.74
C SER A 140 13.20 0.81 30.90
N SER A 141 12.20 1.49 31.45
CA SER A 141 11.23 0.89 32.37
C SER A 141 9.94 0.44 31.66
N ILE A 142 9.86 0.65 30.35
CA ILE A 142 8.68 0.35 29.53
C ILE A 142 8.66 -1.15 29.22
N ASP A 143 7.50 -1.79 29.42
CA ASP A 143 7.25 -3.14 28.94
C ASP A 143 7.25 -3.15 27.40
N PRO A 144 8.18 -3.88 26.74
CA PRO A 144 8.24 -3.96 25.29
C PRO A 144 6.91 -4.36 24.65
N GLN A 145 6.10 -5.18 25.32
CA GLN A 145 4.81 -5.64 24.81
C GLN A 145 3.79 -4.50 24.62
N GLU A 146 3.90 -3.43 25.40
CA GLU A 146 3.03 -2.27 25.26
C GLU A 146 3.36 -1.45 24.01
N LEU A 147 4.63 -1.42 23.61
CA LEU A 147 5.11 -0.68 22.44
C LEU A 147 4.88 -1.43 21.12
N LEU A 148 4.48 -2.70 21.17
CA LEU A 148 4.13 -3.48 19.97
C LEU A 148 2.76 -3.09 19.38
N LYS A 149 1.91 -2.42 20.18
CA LYS A 149 0.61 -1.95 19.71
C LYS A 149 0.81 -0.68 18.87
N SER A 150 -0.03 -0.50 17.86
CA SER A 150 -0.03 0.76 17.11
C SER A 150 -0.68 1.85 17.95
N GLY A 151 -0.15 3.07 17.87
CA GLY A 151 -0.70 4.19 18.62
C GLY A 151 0.26 5.32 18.89
N LYS A 152 -0.26 6.32 19.60
CA LYS A 152 0.51 7.44 20.13
C LYS A 152 0.96 7.13 21.54
N TYR A 153 2.24 7.36 21.79
CA TYR A 153 2.87 7.12 23.08
C TYR A 153 3.50 8.41 23.59
N LYS A 154 3.27 8.72 24.86
CA LYS A 154 3.98 9.79 25.56
C LYS A 154 5.10 9.16 26.35
N LEU A 155 6.33 9.53 26.02
CA LEU A 155 7.52 9.04 26.70
C LEU A 155 8.14 10.19 27.48
N LYS A 156 8.48 9.94 28.74
CA LYS A 156 9.29 10.82 29.55
C LYS A 156 10.72 10.28 29.59
N ILE A 157 11.63 11.12 29.17
CA ILE A 157 13.07 10.85 29.14
C ILE A 157 13.66 11.68 30.27
N SER A 158 14.26 11.01 31.26
CA SER A 158 14.78 11.67 32.46
C SER A 158 16.23 11.30 32.70
N TYR A 159 17.03 12.28 33.12
CA TYR A 159 18.37 12.05 33.63
C TYR A 159 18.32 12.12 35.17
N PRO A 160 18.31 10.97 35.87
CA PRO A 160 18.32 10.95 37.34
C PRO A 160 19.61 11.53 37.92
N ASP A 161 19.56 11.93 39.19
CA ASP A 161 20.73 12.41 39.92
C ASP A 161 21.81 11.32 40.09
N PHE A 162 23.06 11.76 40.22
CA PHE A 162 24.20 10.86 40.42
C PHE A 162 24.03 9.98 41.68
N PRO A 163 24.53 8.72 41.69
CA PRO A 163 25.54 8.14 40.80
C PRO A 163 25.01 7.37 39.58
N ASN A 164 23.69 7.19 39.45
CA ASN A 164 23.11 6.39 38.36
C ASN A 164 23.03 7.21 37.07
N ALA A 165 24.11 7.23 36.29
CA ALA A 165 24.23 8.09 35.11
C ALA A 165 23.48 7.62 33.84
N ASN A 166 22.54 6.67 33.96
CA ASN A 166 21.78 6.15 32.81
C ASN A 166 20.48 6.95 32.64
N ILE A 167 20.20 7.36 31.41
CA ILE A 167 18.97 8.08 31.06
C ILE A 167 17.82 7.08 31.06
N THR A 168 16.79 7.35 31.87
CA THR A 168 15.60 6.49 31.96
C THR A 168 14.54 6.93 30.95
N ILE A 169 13.99 5.96 30.23
CA ILE A 169 12.83 6.14 29.35
C ILE A 169 11.63 5.46 30.00
N GLU A 170 10.62 6.24 30.34
CA GLU A 170 9.38 5.77 30.96
C GLU A 170 8.17 6.22 30.14
N LYS A 171 7.10 5.43 30.17
CA LYS A 171 5.82 5.80 29.57
C LYS A 171 5.03 6.64 30.57
N VAL A 172 4.43 7.73 30.10
CA VAL A 172 3.58 8.65 30.88
C VAL A 172 2.11 8.30 30.72
#